data_AF-A0A6P8NBP6-F1
#
_entry.id   AF-A0A6P8NBP6-F1
#
_cell.length_a   1.000
_cell.length_b   1.000
_cell.length_c   1.000
_cell.angle_alpha   90.00
_cell.angle_beta   90.00
_cell.angle_gamma   90.00
#
_symmetry.space_group_name_H-M   'P 1'
#
loop_
_entity.id
_entity.type
_entity.pdbx_description
1 polymer ?
#
loop_
_entity_poly.entity_id
_entity_poly.type
_entity_poly.pdbx_seq_one_letter_code
_entity_poly.pdbx_strand_id
1 'polypeptide(L)'
;MQEDQCMMLKSKGTVCDVPVRGKASSLRVWSSFTYRRNDNDVAELSTNEENNVSVGRLRDGRNYPADFNTIESFHCAIGPVLSIARVFGLFPVAGVRSASPSKLRFKALSFVAFYSGLIASMIFFMTIVSVLHMVKTLNANTIQTRGGIASATVGAVFYGNSLLGSILFFWLSSRWVPLQSEWRAMERCIDSNRIEPTRLRWKFFFLSSVILVLALVEHILSMFNNVDGYDWNASNSTFRSFLETYTLRSHSFIFDTSSRSFPVNYNFAFGLYIFVVSKLATFNWNFTDLFIMLVATALAERYKSLNKKLAVTVTKYRPIFYWRELREHYAILSCVVKKVDEHISPIILLSFANNLYFICLQLLNGLSIAEKSSPLSAVYFFGSFGFLIIRTCAVTLLTARIHDQSKVALPYLYNCSTSSYGIEAQRLQHQLATDEVALTGLRFFSITRNFMLAVAGAIITYEVVLLQFVDGK
;
A
#
# COMPACT_ATOMS: atom_id res chain seq x y z
N MET A 1 -69.85 -33.07 -3.80
CA MET A 1 -68.87 -32.10 -3.24
C MET A 1 -67.82 -32.97 -2.58
N GLN A 2 -66.77 -33.22 -3.35
CA GLN A 2 -65.93 -34.43 -3.39
C GLN A 2 -64.48 -33.95 -3.54
N GLU A 3 -63.53 -34.67 -2.95
CA GLU A 3 -62.13 -34.92 -3.39
C GLU A 3 -61.32 -35.39 -2.17
N ASP A 4 -61.19 -36.69 -1.90
CA ASP A 4 -60.45 -37.78 -2.57
C ASP A 4 -58.93 -37.81 -2.28
N GLN A 5 -58.55 -38.81 -1.46
CA GLN A 5 -57.24 -39.47 -1.50
C GLN A 5 -57.23 -40.46 -2.68
N CYS A 6 -56.15 -40.52 -3.48
CA CYS A 6 -55.80 -41.77 -4.18
C CYS A 6 -54.32 -41.86 -4.61
N MET A 7 -53.90 -43.11 -4.72
CA MET A 7 -52.57 -43.67 -4.97
C MET A 7 -52.07 -43.59 -6.43
N MET A 8 -50.77 -43.92 -6.56
CA MET A 8 -49.96 -44.32 -7.73
C MET A 8 -50.66 -44.95 -8.96
N LEU A 9 -50.19 -44.62 -10.17
CA LEU A 9 -49.39 -45.50 -11.06
C LEU A 9 -49.06 -44.90 -12.46
N LYS A 10 -47.76 -44.96 -12.81
CA LYS A 10 -47.08 -45.14 -14.13
C LYS A 10 -47.79 -44.76 -15.44
N SER A 11 -47.10 -43.97 -16.29
CA SER A 11 -46.83 -44.36 -17.70
C SER A 11 -45.70 -43.55 -18.38
N LYS A 12 -44.62 -44.29 -18.69
CA LYS A 12 -43.68 -44.27 -19.84
C LYS A 12 -43.28 -42.99 -20.60
N GLY A 13 -41.96 -42.77 -20.66
CA GLY A 13 -41.25 -42.03 -21.71
C GLY A 13 -39.73 -42.10 -21.52
N THR A 14 -39.09 -43.10 -22.13
CA THR A 14 -37.65 -43.38 -22.21
C THR A 14 -36.79 -42.21 -22.72
N VAL A 15 -35.54 -42.09 -22.23
CA VAL A 15 -34.27 -42.19 -23.01
C VAL A 15 -33.08 -41.53 -22.25
N CYS A 16 -32.04 -42.36 -22.05
CA CYS A 16 -30.60 -42.10 -21.81
C CYS A 16 -30.08 -41.44 -20.52
N ASP A 17 -29.49 -42.29 -19.67
CA ASP A 17 -28.45 -41.99 -18.69
C ASP A 17 -27.13 -41.51 -19.32
N VAL A 18 -26.57 -40.41 -18.83
CA VAL A 18 -25.12 -40.13 -18.77
C VAL A 18 -24.83 -39.37 -17.46
N PRO A 19 -23.83 -39.76 -16.65
CA PRO A 19 -23.68 -39.26 -15.29
C PRO A 19 -22.99 -37.89 -15.22
N VAL A 20 -23.54 -36.99 -14.41
CA VAL A 20 -22.89 -35.76 -13.97
C VAL A 20 -21.91 -36.08 -12.84
N ARG A 21 -20.60 -36.07 -13.15
CA ARG A 21 -19.54 -35.93 -12.15
C ARG A 21 -18.41 -35.07 -12.71
N GLY A 22 -18.50 -33.77 -12.50
CA GLY A 22 -17.47 -32.80 -12.89
C GLY A 22 -16.81 -32.15 -11.68
N LYS A 23 -15.71 -32.74 -11.19
CA LYS A 23 -14.68 -32.00 -10.42
C LYS A 23 -13.99 -31.06 -11.41
N ALA A 24 -14.16 -29.75 -11.24
CA ALA A 24 -13.37 -28.77 -11.99
C ALA A 24 -12.08 -28.44 -11.21
N SER A 25 -10.99 -29.11 -11.58
CA SER A 25 -9.62 -28.72 -11.25
C SER A 25 -9.19 -27.58 -12.16
N SER A 26 -8.80 -26.45 -11.57
CA SER A 26 -8.24 -25.30 -12.26
C SER A 26 -6.79 -25.57 -12.70
N LEU A 27 -6.54 -25.62 -14.00
CA LEU A 27 -5.19 -25.56 -14.57
C LEU A 27 -5.14 -24.41 -15.59
N ARG A 28 -4.59 -23.27 -15.16
CA ARG A 28 -4.21 -22.15 -16.03
C ARG A 28 -2.90 -22.49 -16.72
N VAL A 29 -2.94 -22.70 -18.03
CA VAL A 29 -1.75 -22.80 -18.87
C VAL A 29 -1.40 -21.41 -19.38
N TRP A 30 -0.18 -20.97 -19.10
CA TRP A 30 0.44 -19.74 -19.59
C TRP A 30 0.75 -19.85 -21.09
N SER A 31 0.39 -18.85 -21.89
CA SER A 31 0.99 -18.64 -23.21
C SER A 31 2.06 -17.55 -23.12
N SER A 32 3.31 -17.98 -23.14
CA SER A 32 4.50 -17.15 -23.29
C SER A 32 4.66 -16.74 -24.76
N PHE A 33 4.58 -15.43 -25.05
CA PHE A 33 4.98 -14.90 -26.36
C PHE A 33 6.51 -14.76 -26.41
N THR A 34 7.18 -15.73 -27.03
CA THR A 34 8.57 -15.63 -27.46
C THR A 34 8.63 -15.06 -28.87
N TYR A 35 9.23 -13.89 -29.03
CA TYR A 35 9.51 -13.27 -30.33
C TYR A 35 10.68 -14.01 -31.01
N ARG A 36 10.40 -14.76 -32.08
CA ARG A 36 11.42 -15.35 -32.97
C ARG A 36 11.32 -14.66 -34.32
N ARG A 37 12.39 -13.96 -34.69
CA ARG A 37 12.59 -13.30 -35.98
C ARG A 37 12.90 -14.36 -37.04
N ASN A 38 12.18 -14.35 -38.15
CA ASN A 38 12.57 -15.08 -39.36
C ASN A 38 12.39 -14.13 -40.55
N ASP A 39 13.46 -13.93 -41.30
CA ASP A 39 13.50 -13.19 -42.56
C ASP A 39 13.05 -14.13 -43.70
N ASN A 40 12.53 -13.52 -44.78
CA ASN A 40 12.02 -14.10 -46.05
C ASN A 40 10.48 -14.12 -46.13
N ASP A 41 9.90 -13.09 -46.74
CA ASP A 41 9.32 -13.20 -48.07
C ASP A 41 8.84 -11.83 -48.58
N VAL A 42 9.26 -11.52 -49.80
CA VAL A 42 8.89 -10.34 -50.59
C VAL A 42 7.84 -10.79 -51.60
N ALA A 43 6.62 -10.25 -51.53
CA ALA A 43 5.76 -10.01 -52.70
C ALA A 43 4.58 -9.11 -52.31
N GLU A 44 4.35 -8.11 -53.15
CA GLU A 44 3.47 -6.95 -53.02
C GLU A 44 1.96 -7.27 -53.10
N LEU A 45 1.11 -6.45 -52.46
CA LEU A 45 0.30 -5.44 -53.18
C LEU A 45 -0.54 -4.56 -52.22
N SER A 46 -0.31 -3.24 -52.35
CA SER A 46 -1.23 -2.10 -52.20
C SER A 46 -2.25 -2.07 -51.03
N THR A 47 -1.92 -1.31 -49.98
CA THR A 47 -2.80 -0.37 -49.23
C THR A 47 -2.03 0.13 -47.99
N ASN A 48 -1.14 1.12 -48.14
CA ASN A 48 -0.37 1.65 -47.01
C ASN A 48 0.06 3.12 -47.24
N GLU A 49 -0.91 4.05 -47.21
CA GLU A 49 -0.60 5.47 -46.94
C GLU A 49 -0.83 5.85 -45.46
N GLU A 50 -1.77 5.20 -44.75
CA GLU A 50 -2.02 5.50 -43.33
C GLU A 50 -1.00 4.90 -42.35
N ASN A 51 -0.35 3.79 -42.71
CA ASN A 51 0.69 3.16 -41.87
C ASN A 51 2.07 3.82 -41.98
N ASN A 52 2.35 4.54 -43.07
CA ASN A 52 3.62 5.24 -43.24
C ASN A 52 3.71 6.51 -42.38
N VAL A 53 2.58 7.14 -42.05
CA VAL A 53 2.54 8.32 -41.17
C VAL A 53 2.73 7.95 -39.69
N SER A 54 2.30 6.76 -39.28
CA SER A 54 2.45 6.25 -37.91
C SER A 54 3.84 5.61 -37.67
N VAL A 55 4.40 4.90 -38.66
CA VAL A 55 5.76 4.36 -38.59
C VAL A 55 6.84 5.44 -38.80
N GLY A 56 6.57 6.46 -39.62
CA GLY A 56 7.44 7.63 -39.79
C GLY A 56 7.65 8.42 -38.49
N ARG A 57 6.59 8.59 -37.68
CA ARG A 57 6.68 9.25 -36.37
C ARG A 57 7.41 8.46 -35.29
N LEU A 58 7.53 7.13 -35.44
CA LEU A 58 8.33 6.28 -34.55
C LEU A 58 9.82 6.27 -34.92
N ARG A 59 10.18 6.68 -36.15
CA ARG A 59 11.56 6.61 -36.67
C ARG A 59 12.35 7.92 -36.59
N ASP A 60 11.67 9.05 -36.44
CA ASP A 60 12.30 10.39 -36.37
C ASP A 60 12.81 10.78 -34.96
N GLY A 61 12.84 9.83 -34.01
CA GLY A 61 13.32 10.05 -32.65
C GLY A 61 14.84 10.14 -32.48
N ARG A 62 15.61 10.42 -33.54
CA ARG A 62 17.08 10.23 -33.52
C ARG A 62 17.93 11.49 -33.41
N ASN A 63 17.36 12.69 -33.36
CA ASN A 63 18.11 13.92 -33.10
C ASN A 63 17.38 14.79 -32.06
N TYR A 64 17.64 14.51 -30.77
CA TYR A 64 17.39 15.48 -29.70
C TYR A 64 18.75 15.98 -29.20
N PRO A 65 18.96 17.30 -29.04
CA PRO A 65 20.19 17.82 -28.50
C PRO A 65 20.37 17.30 -27.07
N ALA A 66 21.53 16.71 -26.84
CA ALA A 66 21.95 16.15 -25.58
C ALA A 66 22.28 17.27 -24.58
N ASP A 67 21.26 17.88 -23.99
CA ASP A 67 21.41 18.63 -22.74
C ASP A 67 20.14 18.55 -21.88
N PHE A 68 19.75 17.32 -21.53
CA PHE A 68 18.74 17.04 -20.51
C PHE A 68 19.45 16.72 -19.20
N ASN A 69 19.85 17.76 -18.46
CA ASN A 69 20.09 17.60 -17.04
C ASN A 69 18.78 17.13 -16.34
N THR A 70 18.65 15.82 -16.18
CA THR A 70 17.74 15.10 -15.29
C THR A 70 16.24 15.25 -15.53
N ILE A 71 15.68 14.54 -16.52
CA ILE A 71 14.23 14.33 -16.61
C ILE A 71 13.74 13.74 -15.27
N GLU A 72 12.96 14.51 -14.51
CA GLU A 72 12.32 14.03 -13.29
C GLU A 72 11.42 12.84 -13.63
N SER A 73 11.71 11.70 -13.02
CA SER A 73 10.96 10.46 -13.18
C SER A 73 10.55 9.93 -11.82
N PHE A 74 9.41 9.26 -11.76
CA PHE A 74 8.94 8.58 -10.57
C PHE A 74 10.00 7.62 -10.02
N HIS A 75 10.60 6.80 -10.89
CA HIS A 75 11.69 5.87 -10.55
C HIS A 75 12.85 6.58 -9.83
N CYS A 76 13.34 7.68 -10.39
CA CYS A 76 14.45 8.43 -9.78
C CYS A 76 14.03 9.11 -8.47
N ALA A 77 12.77 9.55 -8.37
CA ALA A 77 12.25 10.20 -7.17
C ALA A 77 12.04 9.22 -6.00
N ILE A 78 11.50 8.03 -6.26
CA ILE A 78 11.24 7.01 -5.23
C ILE A 78 12.51 6.20 -4.86
N GLY A 79 13.49 6.16 -5.76
CA GLY A 79 14.72 5.37 -5.62
C GLY A 79 15.47 5.51 -4.28
N PRO A 80 15.67 6.72 -3.71
CA PRO A 80 16.28 6.88 -2.38
C PRO A 80 15.50 6.15 -1.28
N VAL A 81 14.18 6.24 -1.28
CA VAL A 81 13.31 5.64 -0.25
C VAL A 81 13.31 4.12 -0.39
N LEU A 82 13.25 3.60 -1.61
CA LEU A 82 13.39 2.16 -1.86
C LEU A 82 14.79 1.64 -1.51
N SER A 83 15.82 2.49 -1.57
CA SER A 83 17.16 2.13 -1.12
C SER A 83 17.20 1.91 0.39
N ILE A 84 16.47 2.70 1.18
CA ILE A 84 16.32 2.47 2.62
C ILE A 84 15.57 1.16 2.87
N ALA A 85 14.47 0.92 2.15
CA ALA A 85 13.71 -0.33 2.26
C ALA A 85 14.55 -1.59 1.99
N ARG A 86 15.55 -1.50 1.11
CA ARG A 86 16.53 -2.57 0.86
C ARG A 86 17.41 -2.87 2.06
N VAL A 87 17.87 -1.84 2.77
CA VAL A 87 18.69 -1.99 3.99
C VAL A 87 17.90 -2.73 5.06
N PHE A 88 16.61 -2.45 5.19
CA PHE A 88 15.70 -3.12 6.12
C PHE A 88 15.17 -4.47 5.60
N GLY A 89 15.61 -4.94 4.42
CA GLY A 89 15.25 -6.25 3.89
C GLY A 89 13.82 -6.37 3.35
N LEU A 90 13.09 -5.27 3.14
CA LEU A 90 11.70 -5.34 2.64
C LEU A 90 11.59 -5.42 1.12
N PHE A 91 12.49 -4.76 0.39
CA PHE A 91 12.32 -4.56 -1.05
C PHE A 91 13.54 -5.00 -1.89
N PRO A 92 13.76 -6.32 -2.11
CA PRO A 92 14.98 -6.88 -2.72
C PRO A 92 15.15 -6.64 -4.23
N VAL A 93 14.98 -5.41 -4.71
CA VAL A 93 15.19 -5.03 -6.12
C VAL A 93 16.54 -4.33 -6.30
N ALA A 94 17.39 -4.83 -7.19
CA ALA A 94 18.64 -4.18 -7.54
C ALA A 94 18.42 -3.01 -8.51
N GLY A 95 19.30 -2.00 -8.46
CA GLY A 95 19.26 -0.88 -9.40
C GLY A 95 18.26 0.23 -9.06
N VAL A 96 17.65 0.24 -7.87
CA VAL A 96 16.66 1.27 -7.46
C VAL A 96 17.17 2.71 -7.52
N ARG A 97 18.48 2.92 -7.40
CA ARG A 97 19.13 4.25 -7.48
C ARG A 97 19.63 4.62 -8.87
N SER A 98 19.43 3.74 -9.86
CA SER A 98 19.88 3.98 -11.23
C SER A 98 19.02 5.05 -11.92
N ALA A 99 19.60 5.72 -12.92
CA ALA A 99 18.89 6.77 -13.67
C ALA A 99 17.75 6.26 -14.58
N SER A 100 17.72 4.95 -14.88
CA SER A 100 16.76 4.35 -15.81
C SER A 100 16.13 3.08 -15.23
N PRO A 101 14.80 2.90 -15.36
CA PRO A 101 14.12 1.67 -14.97
C PRO A 101 14.67 0.41 -15.63
N SER A 102 15.30 0.51 -16.82
CA SER A 102 15.90 -0.64 -17.52
C SER A 102 17.04 -1.33 -16.76
N LYS A 103 17.62 -0.65 -15.76
CA LYS A 103 18.65 -1.21 -14.88
C LYS A 103 18.08 -1.88 -13.63
N LEU A 104 16.75 -1.84 -13.42
CA LEU A 104 16.09 -2.56 -12.35
C LEU A 104 16.16 -4.07 -12.61
N ARG A 105 16.56 -4.83 -11.60
CA ARG A 105 16.64 -6.29 -11.69
C ARG A 105 16.17 -6.91 -10.38
N PHE A 106 15.21 -7.83 -10.47
CA PHE A 106 14.87 -8.73 -9.39
C PHE A 106 15.42 -10.12 -9.72
N LYS A 107 16.18 -10.70 -8.78
CA LYS A 107 16.68 -12.08 -8.87
C LYS A 107 16.38 -12.76 -7.53
N ALA A 108 15.52 -13.78 -7.57
CA ALA A 108 15.12 -14.52 -6.37
C ALA A 108 16.31 -15.18 -5.66
N LEU A 109 17.32 -15.63 -6.41
CA LEU A 109 18.56 -16.23 -5.90
C LEU A 109 19.70 -15.22 -5.77
N SER A 110 19.40 -14.00 -5.30
CA SER A 110 20.43 -12.99 -5.01
C SER A 110 20.69 -12.88 -3.50
N PHE A 111 21.88 -12.41 -3.12
CA PHE A 111 22.21 -12.14 -1.72
C PHE A 111 21.18 -11.23 -1.04
N VAL A 112 20.69 -10.21 -1.75
CA VAL A 112 19.68 -9.27 -1.22
C VAL A 112 18.33 -9.96 -1.00
N ALA A 113 17.92 -10.85 -1.91
CA ALA A 113 16.70 -11.63 -1.74
C ALA A 113 16.83 -12.66 -0.61
N PHE A 114 17.99 -13.29 -0.45
CA PHE A 114 18.28 -14.16 0.68
C PHE A 114 18.23 -13.40 2.02
N TYR A 115 18.85 -12.22 2.09
CA TYR A 115 18.77 -11.34 3.27
C TYR A 115 17.33 -10.97 3.61
N SER A 116 16.53 -10.56 2.62
CA SER A 116 15.09 -10.32 2.81
C SER A 116 14.35 -11.56 3.33
N GLY A 117 14.66 -12.74 2.81
CA GLY A 117 14.10 -14.01 3.30
C GLY A 117 14.49 -14.33 4.75
N LEU A 118 15.74 -14.04 5.14
CA LEU A 118 16.21 -14.20 6.51
C LEU A 118 15.45 -13.26 7.48
N ILE A 119 15.29 -11.99 7.11
CA ILE A 119 14.51 -11.02 7.88
C ILE A 119 13.04 -11.47 8.01
N ALA A 120 12.44 -11.92 6.91
CA ALA A 120 11.07 -12.45 6.94
C ALA A 120 10.95 -13.70 7.83
N SER A 121 11.95 -14.59 7.83
CA SER A 121 12.01 -15.77 8.71
C SER A 121 12.10 -15.38 10.19
N MET A 122 12.91 -14.36 10.52
CA MET A 122 12.96 -13.82 11.86
C MET A 122 11.59 -13.27 12.30
N ILE A 123 10.93 -12.48 11.46
CA ILE A 123 9.59 -11.96 11.77
C ILE A 123 8.57 -13.10 11.87
N PHE A 124 8.68 -14.13 11.02
CA PHE A 124 7.82 -15.32 11.03
C PHE A 124 7.88 -16.06 12.37
N PHE A 125 9.08 -16.31 12.88
CA PHE A 125 9.27 -16.93 14.19
C PHE A 125 8.60 -16.12 15.30
N MET A 126 8.81 -14.79 15.35
CA MET A 126 8.14 -13.93 16.33
C MET A 126 6.63 -13.87 16.17
N THR A 127 6.13 -13.99 14.95
CA THR A 127 4.70 -14.09 14.66
C THR A 127 4.12 -15.36 15.25
N ILE A 128 4.78 -16.51 15.07
CA ILE A 128 4.34 -17.78 15.67
C ILE A 128 4.29 -17.67 17.19
N VAL A 129 5.36 -17.17 17.83
CA VAL A 129 5.40 -17.00 19.30
C VAL A 129 4.23 -16.13 19.77
N SER A 130 3.96 -15.02 19.08
CA SER A 130 2.90 -14.09 19.44
C SER A 130 1.49 -14.65 19.21
N VAL A 131 1.29 -15.44 18.15
CA VAL A 131 0.01 -16.12 17.87
C VAL A 131 -0.24 -17.24 18.88
N LEU A 132 0.78 -18.02 19.25
CA LEU A 132 0.66 -19.04 20.29
C LEU A 132 0.28 -18.42 21.64
N HIS A 133 0.90 -17.29 21.99
CA HIS A 133 0.51 -16.50 23.17
C HIS A 133 -0.96 -16.07 23.07
N MET A 134 -1.37 -15.45 21.96
CA MET A 134 -2.75 -15.01 21.74
C MET A 134 -3.76 -16.15 21.92
N VAL A 135 -3.56 -17.30 21.26
CA VAL A 135 -4.45 -18.46 21.35
C VAL A 135 -4.53 -18.97 22.80
N LYS A 136 -3.41 -19.02 23.50
CA LYS A 136 -3.38 -19.48 24.90
C LYS A 136 -4.13 -18.53 25.83
N THR A 137 -3.87 -17.23 25.71
CA THR A 137 -4.49 -16.21 26.57
C THR A 137 -5.99 -16.10 26.31
N LEU A 138 -6.44 -16.32 25.07
CA LEU A 138 -7.87 -16.41 24.74
C LEU A 138 -8.52 -17.71 25.26
N ASN A 139 -7.79 -18.82 25.34
CA ASN A 139 -8.29 -20.09 25.86
C ASN A 139 -8.29 -20.17 27.39
N ALA A 140 -7.54 -19.30 28.07
CA ALA A 140 -7.53 -19.24 29.52
C ALA A 140 -8.78 -18.50 30.03
N ASN A 141 -9.33 -18.95 31.17
CA ASN A 141 -10.52 -18.34 31.83
C ASN A 141 -10.31 -16.86 32.26
N THR A 142 -9.14 -16.27 31.97
CA THR A 142 -8.72 -14.89 32.24
C THR A 142 -9.41 -13.81 31.41
N ILE A 143 -10.39 -14.16 30.56
CA ILE A 143 -11.22 -13.23 29.78
C ILE A 143 -11.95 -12.19 30.67
N GLN A 144 -12.07 -12.45 31.98
CA GLN A 144 -12.75 -11.54 32.92
C GLN A 144 -11.96 -10.27 33.30
N THR A 145 -10.68 -10.14 32.91
CA THR A 145 -9.91 -8.90 33.19
C THR A 145 -10.10 -7.88 32.06
N ARG A 146 -10.59 -6.69 32.42
CA ARG A 146 -10.78 -5.53 31.52
C ARG A 146 -9.46 -5.25 30.77
N GLY A 147 -9.47 -5.31 29.44
CA GLY A 147 -8.28 -5.14 28.59
C GLY A 147 -7.54 -6.44 28.18
N GLY A 148 -7.96 -7.62 28.65
CA GLY A 148 -7.27 -8.89 28.38
C GLY A 148 -7.22 -9.31 26.91
N ILE A 149 -8.27 -9.03 26.12
CA ILE A 149 -8.30 -9.34 24.67
C ILE A 149 -7.34 -8.43 23.90
N ALA A 150 -7.31 -7.14 24.27
CA ALA A 150 -6.39 -6.16 23.70
C ALA A 150 -4.95 -6.61 23.94
N SER A 151 -4.54 -6.84 25.19
CA SER A 151 -3.19 -7.29 25.53
C SER A 151 -2.81 -8.64 24.91
N ALA A 152 -3.78 -9.55 24.71
CA ALA A 152 -3.54 -10.83 24.05
C ALA A 152 -3.24 -10.72 22.55
N THR A 153 -3.86 -9.75 21.86
CA THR A 153 -3.85 -9.66 20.39
C THR A 153 -2.78 -8.73 19.84
N VAL A 154 -2.30 -7.73 20.61
CA VAL A 154 -1.35 -6.71 20.12
C VAL A 154 -0.12 -7.32 19.43
N GLY A 155 0.57 -8.24 20.10
CA GLY A 155 1.79 -8.86 19.56
C GLY A 155 1.52 -9.65 18.28
N ALA A 156 0.43 -10.42 18.26
CA ALA A 156 0.05 -11.22 17.09
C ALA A 156 -0.28 -10.35 15.88
N VAL A 157 -1.03 -9.26 16.08
CA VAL A 157 -1.36 -8.32 14.99
C VAL A 157 -0.12 -7.55 14.55
N PHE A 158 0.71 -7.06 15.48
CA PHE A 158 1.93 -6.31 15.17
C PHE A 158 2.91 -7.10 14.30
N TYR A 159 3.25 -8.32 14.74
CA TYR A 159 4.20 -9.18 14.01
C TYR A 159 3.55 -9.83 12.78
N GLY A 160 2.29 -10.22 12.86
CA GLY A 160 1.53 -10.75 11.73
C GLY A 160 1.42 -9.74 10.58
N ASN A 161 1.13 -8.48 10.89
CA ASN A 161 1.15 -7.38 9.92
C ASN A 161 2.55 -7.23 9.27
N SER A 162 3.61 -7.27 10.08
CA SER A 162 4.99 -7.17 9.58
C SER A 162 5.41 -8.34 8.71
N LEU A 163 4.95 -9.55 9.03
CA LEU A 163 5.17 -10.74 8.20
C LEU A 163 4.45 -10.59 6.86
N LEU A 164 3.16 -10.24 6.87
CA LEU A 164 2.37 -10.02 5.67
C LEU A 164 2.97 -8.90 4.82
N GLY A 165 3.40 -7.79 5.42
CA GLY A 165 4.07 -6.70 4.73
C GLY A 165 5.36 -7.18 4.05
N SER A 166 6.18 -7.97 4.74
CA SER A 166 7.40 -8.56 4.16
C SER A 166 7.09 -9.46 2.95
N ILE A 167 6.06 -10.31 3.06
CA ILE A 167 5.62 -11.20 1.96
C ILE A 167 5.12 -10.38 0.77
N LEU A 168 4.29 -9.35 1.01
CA LEU A 168 3.71 -8.53 -0.03
C LEU A 168 4.77 -7.68 -0.75
N PHE A 169 5.72 -7.08 -0.03
CA PHE A 169 6.82 -6.33 -0.67
C PHE A 169 7.80 -7.23 -1.43
N PHE A 170 8.04 -8.45 -0.94
CA PHE A 170 8.79 -9.45 -1.69
C PHE A 170 8.06 -9.85 -2.98
N TRP A 171 6.75 -10.10 -2.90
CA TRP A 171 5.90 -10.39 -4.05
C TRP A 171 5.84 -9.22 -5.04
N LEU A 172 5.79 -7.98 -4.55
CA LEU A 172 5.80 -6.77 -5.37
C LEU A 172 7.14 -6.59 -6.07
N SER A 173 8.25 -7.00 -5.46
CA SER A 173 9.60 -6.83 -6.02
C SER A 173 9.77 -7.45 -7.41
N SER A 174 9.13 -8.59 -7.68
CA SER A 174 9.16 -9.23 -9.01
C SER A 174 8.31 -8.50 -10.06
N ARG A 175 7.22 -7.85 -9.63
CA ARG A 175 6.26 -7.11 -10.48
C ARG A 175 6.62 -5.64 -10.65
N TRP A 176 7.46 -5.11 -9.77
CA TRP A 176 7.88 -3.72 -9.78
C TRP A 176 8.65 -3.37 -11.04
N VAL A 177 9.48 -4.28 -11.56
CA VAL A 177 10.29 -4.04 -12.76
C VAL A 177 9.41 -3.76 -13.99
N PRO A 178 8.47 -4.64 -14.39
CA PRO A 178 7.57 -4.34 -15.50
C PRO A 178 6.68 -3.12 -15.21
N LEU A 179 6.15 -2.97 -13.98
CA LEU A 179 5.33 -1.82 -13.61
C LEU A 179 6.08 -0.49 -13.78
N GLN A 180 7.36 -0.42 -13.42
CA GLN A 180 8.20 0.76 -13.63
C GLN A 180 8.47 1.06 -15.11
N SER A 181 8.55 0.02 -15.95
CA SER A 181 8.70 0.19 -17.39
C SER A 181 7.44 0.82 -17.99
N GLU A 182 6.26 0.31 -17.64
CA GLU A 182 4.96 0.85 -18.09
C GLU A 182 4.74 2.27 -17.58
N TRP A 183 5.05 2.52 -16.29
CA TRP A 183 5.00 3.85 -15.72
C TRP A 183 5.89 4.82 -16.48
N ARG A 184 7.12 4.42 -16.80
CA ARG A 184 8.06 5.27 -17.55
C ARG A 184 7.60 5.53 -18.98
N ALA A 185 6.94 4.57 -19.62
CA ALA A 185 6.33 4.79 -20.93
C ALA A 185 5.21 5.84 -20.86
N MET A 186 4.35 5.76 -19.84
CA MET A 186 3.33 6.78 -19.57
C MET A 186 3.95 8.16 -19.32
N GLU A 187 5.02 8.26 -18.52
CA GLU A 187 5.71 9.55 -18.28
C GLU A 187 6.23 10.15 -19.58
N ARG A 188 6.91 9.36 -20.41
CA ARG A 188 7.46 9.84 -21.69
C ARG A 188 6.37 10.29 -22.65
N CYS A 189 5.25 9.57 -22.70
CA CYS A 189 4.10 9.94 -23.53
C CYS A 189 3.54 11.31 -23.09
N ILE A 190 3.28 11.47 -21.79
CA ILE A 190 2.67 12.67 -21.22
C ILE A 190 3.62 13.89 -21.22
N ASP A 191 4.92 13.66 -20.97
CA ASP A 191 5.91 14.74 -20.81
C ASP A 191 6.53 15.21 -22.14
N SER A 192 6.30 14.49 -23.25
CA SER A 192 6.81 14.84 -24.59
C SER A 192 6.52 16.29 -25.02
N ASN A 193 5.45 16.88 -24.49
CA ASN A 193 4.93 18.20 -24.88
C ASN A 193 4.92 19.22 -23.72
N ARG A 194 5.76 19.08 -22.68
CA ARG A 194 5.69 19.91 -21.46
C ARG A 194 6.80 20.96 -21.31
N ILE A 195 6.39 22.13 -20.78
CA ILE A 195 7.26 23.26 -20.40
C ILE A 195 7.61 23.22 -18.89
N GLU A 196 6.81 22.56 -18.03
CA GLU A 196 6.99 22.61 -16.57
C GLU A 196 7.16 21.22 -15.93
N PRO A 197 8.28 20.97 -15.23
CA PRO A 197 8.57 19.66 -14.64
C PRO A 197 7.78 19.42 -13.34
N THR A 198 7.30 18.19 -13.15
CA THR A 198 6.68 17.76 -11.89
C THR A 198 7.74 17.45 -10.84
N ARG A 199 7.95 18.38 -9.90
CA ARG A 199 8.94 18.28 -8.80
C ARG A 199 8.63 17.19 -7.77
N LEU A 200 8.74 15.92 -8.17
CA LEU A 200 8.45 14.76 -7.33
C LEU A 200 9.55 14.49 -6.30
N ARG A 201 10.81 14.73 -6.65
CA ARG A 201 11.96 14.43 -5.77
C ARG A 201 11.87 15.17 -4.44
N TRP A 202 11.59 16.47 -4.49
CA TRP A 202 11.50 17.30 -3.30
C TRP A 202 10.29 16.94 -2.44
N LYS A 203 9.13 16.66 -3.05
CA LYS A 203 7.94 16.18 -2.34
C LYS A 203 8.21 14.85 -1.64
N PHE A 204 8.89 13.94 -2.31
CA PHE A 204 9.20 12.61 -1.78
C PHE A 204 10.20 12.69 -0.64
N PHE A 205 11.24 13.51 -0.80
CA PHE A 205 12.20 13.81 0.26
C PHE A 205 11.49 14.37 1.49
N PHE A 206 10.72 15.44 1.33
CA PHE A 206 10.01 16.07 2.45
C PHE A 206 9.06 15.09 3.15
N LEU A 207 8.21 14.38 2.38
CA LEU A 207 7.24 13.45 2.93
C LEU A 207 7.91 12.28 3.66
N SER A 208 8.98 11.73 3.08
CA SER A 208 9.72 10.62 3.69
C SER A 208 10.47 11.07 4.94
N SER A 209 11.11 12.24 4.90
CA SER A 209 11.79 12.81 6.05
C SER A 209 10.83 13.04 7.22
N VAL A 210 9.68 13.67 6.98
CA VAL A 210 8.68 13.92 8.04
C VAL A 210 8.20 12.61 8.66
N ILE A 211 7.75 11.65 7.84
CA ILE A 211 7.19 10.39 8.35
C ILE A 211 8.25 9.55 9.08
N LEU A 212 9.45 9.41 8.51
CA LEU A 212 10.49 8.56 9.11
C LEU A 212 11.10 9.19 10.36
N VAL A 213 11.25 10.52 10.42
CA VAL A 213 11.73 11.20 11.63
C VAL A 213 10.70 11.11 12.75
N LEU A 214 9.42 11.37 12.46
CA LEU A 214 8.37 11.22 13.48
C LEU A 214 8.25 9.77 13.97
N ALA A 215 8.36 8.79 13.07
CA ALA A 215 8.40 7.37 13.44
C ALA A 215 9.60 7.04 14.34
N LEU A 216 10.78 7.62 14.05
CA LEU A 216 11.97 7.44 14.88
C LEU A 216 11.79 8.06 16.28
N VAL A 217 11.24 9.28 16.36
CA VAL A 217 10.95 9.96 17.63
C VAL A 217 9.94 9.18 18.46
N GLU A 218 8.83 8.75 17.85
CA GLU A 218 7.82 7.91 18.50
C GLU A 218 8.45 6.62 19.03
N HIS A 219 9.30 5.98 18.23
CA HIS A 219 9.97 4.78 18.67
C HIS A 219 10.91 5.04 19.85
N ILE A 220 11.73 6.09 19.80
CA ILE A 220 12.64 6.45 20.89
C ILE A 220 11.84 6.69 22.18
N LEU A 221 10.71 7.42 22.10
CA LEU A 221 9.80 7.63 23.23
C LEU A 221 9.23 6.31 23.75
N SER A 222 8.83 5.40 22.86
CA SER A 222 8.38 4.05 23.24
C SER A 222 9.44 3.29 24.02
N MET A 223 10.72 3.36 23.61
CA MET A 223 11.80 2.70 24.34
C MET A 223 11.96 3.28 25.73
N PHE A 224 12.01 4.61 25.86
CA PHE A 224 12.12 5.28 27.15
C PHE A 224 10.94 4.95 28.08
N ASN A 225 9.71 4.97 27.56
CA ASN A 225 8.52 4.59 28.31
C ASN A 225 8.61 3.14 28.82
N ASN A 226 9.12 2.21 28.01
CA ASN A 226 9.30 0.82 28.43
C ASN A 226 10.40 0.61 29.47
N VAL A 227 11.31 1.57 29.68
CA VAL A 227 12.33 1.52 30.74
C VAL A 227 12.13 2.61 31.79
N ASP A 228 10.91 3.13 31.93
CA ASP A 228 10.61 4.17 32.92
C ASP A 228 10.97 3.71 34.35
N GLY A 229 11.66 4.56 35.10
CA GLY A 229 12.25 4.23 36.41
C GLY A 229 13.54 3.40 36.38
N TYR A 230 14.14 3.15 35.21
CA TYR A 230 15.49 2.57 35.11
C TYR A 230 16.55 3.61 35.52
N ASP A 231 17.40 3.26 36.50
CA ASP A 231 18.50 4.13 36.94
C ASP A 231 19.70 4.01 36.00
N TRP A 232 19.85 5.02 35.14
CA TRP A 232 20.95 5.13 34.17
C TRP A 232 22.30 5.50 34.80
N ASN A 233 22.32 5.94 36.07
CA ASN A 233 23.54 6.36 36.76
C ASN A 233 24.03 5.33 37.78
N ALA A 234 23.28 4.25 37.99
CA ALA A 234 23.70 3.16 38.86
C ALA A 234 24.98 2.49 38.33
N SER A 235 25.87 2.06 39.22
CA SER A 235 27.13 1.39 38.84
C SER A 235 26.94 0.11 38.00
N ASN A 236 25.74 -0.48 38.03
CA ASN A 236 25.37 -1.68 37.27
C ASN A 236 24.63 -1.36 35.96
N SER A 237 24.46 -0.09 35.59
CA SER A 237 23.77 0.33 34.36
C SER A 237 24.60 -0.06 33.12
N THR A 238 24.23 -1.17 32.49
CA THR A 238 24.90 -1.70 31.29
C THR A 238 23.87 -1.86 30.18
N PHE A 239 24.33 -1.90 28.91
CA PHE A 239 23.45 -2.20 27.78
C PHE A 239 22.68 -3.52 27.98
N ARG A 240 23.30 -4.51 28.64
CA ARG A 240 22.66 -5.79 28.98
C ARG A 240 21.48 -5.60 29.93
N SER A 241 21.67 -4.83 31.01
CA SER A 241 20.62 -4.53 32.00
C SER A 241 19.49 -3.68 31.40
N PHE A 242 19.83 -2.70 30.55
CA PHE A 242 18.84 -1.96 29.75
C PHE A 242 18.02 -2.90 28.87
N LEU A 243 18.69 -3.75 28.09
CA LEU A 243 18.05 -4.66 27.13
C LEU A 243 17.15 -5.66 27.83
N GLU A 244 17.58 -6.21 28.97
CA GLU A 244 16.77 -7.08 29.82
C GLU A 244 15.51 -6.39 30.30
N THR A 245 15.65 -5.20 30.90
CA THR A 245 14.52 -4.41 31.40
C THR A 245 13.54 -4.06 30.27
N TYR A 246 14.05 -3.56 29.15
CA TYR A 246 13.26 -3.22 27.97
C TYR A 246 12.51 -4.45 27.46
N THR A 247 13.19 -5.57 27.25
CA THR A 247 12.60 -6.79 26.68
C THR A 247 11.55 -7.40 27.60
N LEU A 248 11.83 -7.49 28.90
CA LEU A 248 10.88 -8.06 29.88
C LEU A 248 9.62 -7.21 30.05
N ARG A 249 9.70 -5.89 29.84
CA ARG A 249 8.52 -5.01 29.91
C ARG A 249 7.76 -4.93 28.59
N SER A 250 8.46 -4.62 27.49
CA SER A 250 7.83 -4.46 26.17
C SER A 250 7.28 -5.76 25.59
N HIS A 251 7.86 -6.90 25.97
CA HIS A 251 7.47 -8.23 25.49
C HIS A 251 7.23 -9.20 26.65
N SER A 252 6.67 -8.69 27.75
CA SER A 252 6.35 -9.49 28.96
C SER A 252 5.56 -10.75 28.63
N PHE A 253 4.68 -10.68 27.63
CA PHE A 253 3.89 -11.80 27.10
C PHE A 253 4.72 -13.03 26.63
N ILE A 254 6.00 -12.85 26.33
CA ILE A 254 6.92 -13.93 25.93
C ILE A 254 7.55 -14.61 27.15
N PHE A 255 7.75 -13.86 28.23
CA PHE A 255 8.50 -14.28 29.41
C PHE A 255 7.60 -14.62 30.60
N ASP A 256 6.27 -14.57 30.44
CA ASP A 256 5.34 -14.83 31.54
C ASP A 256 5.43 -16.29 32.04
N THR A 257 6.10 -16.44 33.18
CA THR A 257 6.34 -17.67 33.94
C THR A 257 5.07 -18.37 34.44
N SER A 258 3.90 -17.73 34.37
CA SER A 258 2.61 -18.37 34.69
C SER A 258 2.28 -19.56 33.76
N SER A 259 2.94 -19.60 32.60
CA SER A 259 2.74 -20.60 31.55
C SER A 259 3.69 -21.80 31.66
N ARG A 260 3.23 -22.86 32.34
CA ARG A 260 3.88 -24.17 32.57
C ARG A 260 4.44 -24.96 31.36
N SER A 261 4.40 -24.44 30.13
CA SER A 261 4.82 -25.19 28.93
C SER A 261 6.12 -24.70 28.28
N PHE A 262 6.52 -23.44 28.47
CA PHE A 262 7.79 -22.91 27.96
C PHE A 262 8.35 -21.84 28.92
N PRO A 263 9.12 -22.21 29.95
CA PRO A 263 9.85 -21.25 30.77
C PRO A 263 11.01 -20.69 29.95
N VAL A 264 10.73 -19.68 29.13
CA VAL A 264 11.78 -18.95 28.41
C VAL A 264 12.38 -17.97 29.41
N ASN A 265 13.44 -18.38 30.09
CA ASN A 265 14.24 -17.45 30.87
C ASN A 265 14.87 -16.42 29.93
N TYR A 266 15.02 -15.19 30.42
CA TYR A 266 15.72 -14.17 29.66
C TYR A 266 17.12 -14.65 29.29
N ASN A 267 17.45 -14.53 28.01
CA ASN A 267 18.79 -14.74 27.48
C ASN A 267 19.16 -13.52 26.64
N PHE A 268 20.38 -13.01 26.81
CA PHE A 268 20.84 -11.80 26.14
C PHE A 268 20.71 -11.87 24.61
N ALA A 269 21.09 -13.01 24.00
CA ALA A 269 20.97 -13.18 22.54
C ALA A 269 19.51 -13.14 22.07
N PHE A 270 18.59 -13.70 22.86
CA PHE A 270 17.16 -13.66 22.56
C PHE A 270 16.56 -12.26 22.78
N GLY A 271 17.00 -11.55 23.83
CA GLY A 271 16.67 -10.14 24.03
C GLY A 271 17.13 -9.26 22.88
N LEU A 272 18.36 -9.46 22.40
CA LEU A 272 18.91 -8.74 21.24
C LEU A 272 18.10 -9.05 19.97
N TYR A 273 17.73 -10.31 19.78
CA TYR A 273 16.87 -10.74 18.68
C TYR A 273 15.50 -10.04 18.71
N ILE A 274 14.78 -10.07 19.85
CA ILE A 274 13.50 -9.38 20.02
C ILE A 274 13.66 -7.88 19.75
N PHE A 275 14.72 -7.27 20.29
CA PHE A 275 15.01 -5.86 20.08
C PHE A 275 15.13 -5.55 18.59
N VAL A 276 15.95 -6.28 17.83
CA VAL A 276 16.12 -6.09 16.39
C VAL A 276 14.81 -6.34 15.62
N VAL A 277 14.12 -7.45 15.87
CA VAL A 277 12.88 -7.79 15.14
C VAL A 277 11.77 -6.77 15.39
N SER A 278 11.66 -6.24 16.61
CA SER A 278 10.71 -5.15 16.90
C SER A 278 11.01 -3.88 16.08
N LYS A 279 12.29 -3.54 15.83
CA LYS A 279 12.66 -2.39 15.00
C LYS A 279 12.32 -2.61 13.54
N LEU A 280 12.59 -3.81 13.04
CA LEU A 280 12.26 -4.21 11.66
C LEU A 280 10.74 -4.16 11.44
N ALA A 281 9.96 -4.67 12.38
CA ALA A 281 8.49 -4.61 12.37
C ALA A 281 7.96 -3.17 12.38
N THR A 282 8.50 -2.32 13.27
CA THR A 282 8.12 -0.90 13.37
C THR A 282 8.44 -0.14 12.07
N PHE A 283 9.62 -0.37 11.50
CA PHE A 283 9.99 0.21 10.21
C PHE A 283 9.06 -0.26 9.10
N ASN A 284 8.73 -1.55 9.05
CA ASN A 284 7.86 -2.13 8.02
C ASN A 284 6.49 -1.45 8.02
N TRP A 285 5.87 -1.28 9.19
CA TRP A 285 4.59 -0.59 9.28
C TRP A 285 4.66 0.85 8.77
N ASN A 286 5.62 1.65 9.25
CA ASN A 286 5.78 3.03 8.81
C ASN A 286 6.12 3.14 7.32
N PHE A 287 6.95 2.24 6.81
CA PHE A 287 7.33 2.17 5.41
C PHE A 287 6.15 1.80 4.51
N THR A 288 5.27 0.90 4.97
CA THR A 288 4.07 0.49 4.22
C THR A 288 3.20 1.70 3.91
N ASP A 289 2.88 2.51 4.93
CA ASP A 289 2.08 3.72 4.78
C ASP A 289 2.80 4.75 3.90
N LEU A 290 4.10 4.96 4.12
CA LEU A 290 4.92 5.86 3.33
C LEU A 290 4.97 5.47 1.85
N PHE A 291 5.13 4.19 1.55
CA PHE A 291 5.17 3.68 0.19
C PHE A 291 3.88 4.00 -0.57
N ILE A 292 2.72 3.75 0.06
CA ILE A 292 1.40 4.09 -0.50
C ILE A 292 1.31 5.60 -0.76
N MET A 293 1.68 6.42 0.24
CA MET A 293 1.66 7.88 0.12
C MET A 293 2.49 8.39 -1.07
N LEU A 294 3.68 7.83 -1.30
CA LEU A 294 4.57 8.24 -2.39
C LEU A 294 3.99 7.85 -3.76
N VAL A 295 3.54 6.61 -3.92
CA VAL A 295 2.91 6.13 -5.16
C VAL A 295 1.69 6.98 -5.50
N ALA A 296 0.82 7.19 -4.51
CA ALA A 296 -0.39 7.98 -4.68
C ALA A 296 -0.11 9.43 -5.06
N THR A 297 0.86 10.04 -4.39
CA THR A 297 1.29 11.41 -4.70
C THR A 297 1.80 11.51 -6.14
N ALA A 298 2.57 10.55 -6.64
CA ALA A 298 3.05 10.60 -8.02
C ALA A 298 1.91 10.51 -9.04
N LEU A 299 0.92 9.63 -8.84
CA LEU A 299 -0.26 9.55 -9.72
C LEU A 299 -1.09 10.83 -9.69
N ALA A 300 -1.37 11.36 -8.49
CA ALA A 300 -2.16 12.58 -8.34
C ALA A 300 -1.48 13.81 -8.99
N GLU A 301 -0.16 13.92 -8.91
CA GLU A 301 0.59 15.00 -9.56
C GLU A 301 0.59 14.89 -11.09
N ARG A 302 0.50 13.67 -11.64
CA ARG A 302 0.35 13.47 -13.09
C ARG A 302 -1.00 13.98 -13.58
N TYR A 303 -2.09 13.65 -12.87
CA TYR A 303 -3.41 14.23 -13.16
C TYR A 303 -3.43 15.74 -13.02
N LYS A 304 -2.87 16.27 -11.92
CA LYS A 304 -2.78 17.72 -11.69
C LYS A 304 -2.13 18.45 -12.87
N SER A 305 -1.07 17.88 -13.42
CA SER A 305 -0.38 18.49 -14.56
C SER A 305 -1.16 18.35 -15.88
N LEU A 306 -1.90 17.25 -16.10
CA LEU A 306 -2.86 17.15 -17.23
C LEU A 306 -4.00 18.18 -17.10
N ASN A 307 -4.55 18.33 -15.89
CA ASN A 307 -5.61 19.30 -15.61
C ASN A 307 -5.13 20.74 -15.89
N LYS A 308 -3.88 21.08 -15.54
CA LYS A 308 -3.29 22.38 -15.86
C LYS A 308 -3.20 22.62 -17.37
N LYS A 309 -2.80 21.60 -18.16
CA LYS A 309 -2.78 21.68 -19.64
C LYS A 309 -4.19 21.95 -20.19
N LEU A 310 -5.19 21.23 -19.70
CA LEU A 310 -6.59 21.44 -20.09
C LEU A 310 -7.07 22.86 -19.74
N ALA A 311 -6.87 23.29 -18.48
CA ALA A 311 -7.34 24.59 -18.02
C ALA A 311 -6.74 25.77 -18.81
N VAL A 312 -5.43 25.74 -19.08
CA VAL A 312 -4.76 26.76 -19.91
C VAL A 312 -5.32 26.77 -21.34
N THR A 313 -5.68 25.60 -21.86
CA THR A 313 -6.21 25.48 -23.21
C THR A 313 -7.62 26.07 -23.31
N VAL A 314 -8.52 25.67 -22.42
CA VAL A 314 -9.92 26.12 -22.41
C VAL A 314 -9.99 27.64 -22.20
N THR A 315 -9.10 28.20 -21.38
CA THR A 315 -9.12 29.64 -21.05
C THR A 315 -8.45 30.54 -22.10
N LYS A 316 -7.47 30.06 -22.88
CA LYS A 316 -6.69 30.91 -23.81
C LYS A 316 -7.07 30.77 -25.29
N TYR A 317 -8.19 30.13 -25.63
CA TYR A 317 -8.70 29.98 -27.01
C TYR A 317 -7.58 29.71 -28.04
N ARG A 318 -6.88 28.58 -27.90
CA ARG A 318 -5.89 28.20 -28.91
C ARG A 318 -6.58 27.68 -30.18
N PRO A 319 -6.23 28.20 -31.38
CA PRO A 319 -6.93 27.87 -32.63
C PRO A 319 -6.72 26.42 -33.12
N ILE A 320 -5.70 25.72 -32.63
CA ILE A 320 -5.47 24.29 -32.91
C ILE A 320 -5.20 23.58 -31.58
N PHE A 321 -6.16 22.79 -31.11
CA PHE A 321 -6.00 21.98 -29.92
C PHE A 321 -6.22 20.50 -30.21
N TYR A 322 -5.24 19.68 -29.83
CA TYR A 322 -5.27 18.23 -30.01
C TYR A 322 -6.05 17.56 -28.88
N TRP A 323 -7.38 17.73 -28.85
CA TRP A 323 -8.29 17.08 -27.90
C TRP A 323 -8.07 15.57 -27.82
N ARG A 324 -7.80 14.93 -28.97
CA ARG A 324 -7.48 13.50 -29.06
C ARG A 324 -6.26 13.13 -28.24
N GLU A 325 -5.16 13.88 -28.37
CA GLU A 325 -3.92 13.65 -27.61
C GLU A 325 -4.18 13.80 -26.10
N LEU A 326 -4.92 14.84 -25.70
CA LEU A 326 -5.25 15.02 -24.29
C LEU A 326 -6.08 13.83 -23.75
N ARG A 327 -7.09 13.39 -24.51
CA ARG A 327 -7.90 12.22 -24.13
C ARG A 327 -7.06 10.96 -24.00
N GLU A 328 -6.19 10.71 -24.95
CA GLU A 328 -5.25 9.57 -24.92
C GLU A 328 -4.35 9.65 -23.68
N HIS A 329 -3.86 10.83 -23.29
CA HIS A 329 -3.08 10.99 -22.06
C HIS A 329 -3.87 10.67 -20.79
N TYR A 330 -5.13 11.10 -20.68
CA TYR A 330 -6.00 10.74 -19.55
C TYR A 330 -6.29 9.23 -19.53
N ALA A 331 -6.51 8.61 -20.69
CA ALA A 331 -6.75 7.17 -20.81
C ALA A 331 -5.52 6.35 -20.40
N ILE A 332 -4.33 6.72 -20.87
CA ILE A 332 -3.06 6.08 -20.48
C ILE A 332 -2.83 6.20 -18.98
N LEU A 333 -3.06 7.38 -18.40
CA LEU A 333 -2.89 7.58 -16.97
C LEU A 333 -3.87 6.74 -16.15
N SER A 334 -5.15 6.67 -16.56
CA SER A 334 -6.14 5.79 -15.92
C SER A 334 -5.74 4.32 -15.98
N CYS A 335 -5.25 3.86 -17.14
CA CYS A 335 -4.74 2.50 -17.32
C CYS A 335 -3.60 2.20 -16.33
N VAL A 336 -2.63 3.12 -16.20
CA VAL A 336 -1.53 2.96 -15.24
C VAL A 336 -2.03 2.94 -13.80
N VAL A 337 -2.98 3.79 -13.41
CA VAL A 337 -3.57 3.76 -12.06
C VAL A 337 -4.18 2.39 -11.76
N LYS A 338 -4.97 1.84 -12.68
CA LYS A 338 -5.59 0.52 -12.54
C LYS A 338 -4.55 -0.61 -12.45
N LYS A 339 -3.46 -0.50 -13.22
CA LYS A 339 -2.35 -1.46 -13.15
C LYS A 339 -1.58 -1.40 -11.84
N VAL A 340 -1.37 -0.18 -11.33
CA VAL A 340 -0.75 0.06 -10.02
C VAL A 340 -1.65 -0.51 -8.92
N ASP A 341 -2.96 -0.31 -9.01
CA ASP A 341 -3.94 -0.85 -8.06
C ASP A 341 -3.91 -2.39 -8.03
N GLU A 342 -3.83 -3.06 -9.18
CA GLU A 342 -3.72 -4.52 -9.28
C GLU A 342 -2.55 -5.10 -8.46
N HIS A 343 -1.47 -4.33 -8.32
CA HIS A 343 -0.27 -4.76 -7.60
C HIS A 343 -0.15 -4.20 -6.18
N ILE A 344 -0.74 -3.05 -5.88
CA ILE A 344 -0.56 -2.38 -4.58
C ILE A 344 -1.80 -2.53 -3.68
N SER A 345 -2.95 -2.91 -4.23
CA SER A 345 -4.19 -3.09 -3.46
C SER A 345 -4.11 -4.04 -2.26
N PRO A 346 -3.33 -5.14 -2.25
CA PRO A 346 -3.15 -5.95 -1.03
C PRO A 346 -2.38 -5.21 0.07
N ILE A 347 -1.39 -4.39 -0.32
CA ILE A 347 -0.57 -3.58 0.59
C ILE A 347 -1.42 -2.47 1.20
N ILE A 348 -2.31 -1.87 0.40
CA ILE A 348 -3.30 -0.89 0.85
C ILE A 348 -4.23 -1.52 1.88
N LEU A 349 -4.80 -2.70 1.59
CA LEU A 349 -5.69 -3.37 2.55
C LEU A 349 -4.96 -3.64 3.88
N LEU A 350 -3.72 -4.12 3.83
CA LEU A 350 -2.90 -4.38 5.01
C LEU A 350 -2.65 -3.11 5.83
N SER A 351 -2.28 -2.00 5.17
CA SER A 351 -2.08 -0.69 5.80
C SER A 351 -3.34 -0.21 6.54
N PHE A 352 -4.50 -0.24 5.87
CA PHE A 352 -5.75 0.23 6.48
C PHE A 352 -6.24 -0.67 7.62
N ALA A 353 -6.15 -2.00 7.45
CA ALA A 353 -6.52 -2.94 8.50
C ALA A 353 -5.66 -2.75 9.75
N ASN A 354 -4.35 -2.60 9.56
CA ASN A 354 -3.41 -2.42 10.67
C ASN A 354 -3.61 -1.06 11.36
N ASN A 355 -3.72 0.02 10.60
CA ASN A 355 -3.95 1.36 11.16
C ASN A 355 -5.28 1.42 11.93
N LEU A 356 -6.36 0.85 11.39
CA LEU A 356 -7.66 0.81 12.09
C LEU A 356 -7.58 0.01 13.39
N TYR A 357 -6.95 -1.17 13.38
CA TYR A 357 -6.77 -1.98 14.59
C TYR A 357 -6.04 -1.19 15.68
N PHE A 358 -4.91 -0.56 15.36
CA PHE A 358 -4.12 0.16 16.36
C PHE A 358 -4.76 1.47 16.81
N ILE A 359 -5.55 2.14 15.97
CA ILE A 359 -6.36 3.30 16.37
C ILE A 359 -7.40 2.88 17.41
N CYS A 360 -8.19 1.84 17.13
CA CYS A 360 -9.19 1.35 18.07
C CYS A 360 -8.55 0.82 19.36
N LEU A 361 -7.40 0.16 19.26
CA LEU A 361 -6.65 -0.33 20.42
C LEU A 361 -6.15 0.82 21.31
N GLN A 362 -5.58 1.88 20.71
CA GLN A 362 -5.10 3.02 21.48
C GLN A 362 -6.24 3.80 22.10
N LEU A 363 -7.38 3.95 21.41
CA LEU A 363 -8.58 4.56 21.99
C LEU A 363 -9.09 3.78 23.21
N LEU A 364 -9.24 2.45 23.09
CA LEU A 364 -9.63 1.58 24.19
C LEU A 364 -8.68 1.71 25.40
N ASN A 365 -7.37 1.75 25.15
CA ASN A 365 -6.38 1.93 26.21
C ASN A 365 -6.43 3.34 26.81
N GLY A 366 -6.71 4.37 26.01
CA GLY A 366 -6.83 5.76 26.44
C GLY A 366 -7.90 5.99 27.50
N LEU A 367 -9.03 5.27 27.39
CA LEU A 367 -10.09 5.28 28.39
C LEU A 367 -9.65 4.76 29.77
N SER A 368 -8.53 4.02 29.84
CA SER A 368 -8.02 3.40 31.07
C SER A 368 -6.89 4.20 31.74
N ILE A 369 -6.42 5.29 31.14
CA ILE A 369 -5.22 6.05 31.58
C ILE A 369 -5.48 6.99 32.76
N ALA A 370 -6.75 7.17 33.15
CA ALA A 370 -7.18 8.27 34.02
C ALA A 370 -6.58 8.30 35.44
N GLU A 371 -5.92 7.25 35.94
CA GLU A 371 -5.61 7.21 37.38
C GLU A 371 -4.13 7.19 37.80
N LYS A 372 -3.15 6.69 37.01
CA LYS A 372 -1.75 6.50 37.52
C LYS A 372 -0.62 6.48 36.47
N SER A 373 -0.62 7.36 35.46
CA SER A 373 0.47 7.37 34.46
C SER A 373 1.56 8.40 34.77
N SER A 374 2.84 8.03 34.55
CA SER A 374 3.95 8.99 34.61
C SER A 374 3.83 10.03 33.48
N PRO A 375 4.39 11.24 33.64
CA PRO A 375 4.35 12.27 32.58
C PRO A 375 4.91 11.78 31.24
N LEU A 376 5.97 10.95 31.29
CA LEU A 376 6.57 10.32 30.12
C LEU A 376 5.58 9.38 29.42
N SER A 377 4.84 8.58 30.19
CA SER A 377 3.86 7.65 29.66
C SER A 377 2.68 8.36 28.99
N ALA A 378 2.21 9.46 29.60
CA ALA A 378 1.17 10.29 28.99
C ALA A 378 1.64 10.93 27.67
N VAL A 379 2.84 11.53 27.65
CA VAL A 379 3.42 12.13 26.43
C VAL A 379 3.61 11.07 25.34
N TYR A 380 4.14 9.90 25.69
CA TYR A 380 4.29 8.80 24.74
C TYR A 380 2.94 8.36 24.17
N PHE A 381 1.95 8.14 25.02
CA PHE A 381 0.63 7.67 24.59
C PHE A 381 -0.03 8.66 23.64
N PHE A 382 -0.20 9.93 24.04
CA PHE A 382 -0.86 10.93 23.20
C PHE A 382 -0.04 11.26 21.95
N GLY A 383 1.30 11.27 22.05
CA GLY A 383 2.18 11.47 20.92
C GLY A 383 2.09 10.35 19.89
N SER A 384 2.14 9.09 20.33
CA SER A 384 2.01 7.90 19.47
C SER A 384 0.63 7.84 18.82
N PHE A 385 -0.43 8.11 19.59
CA PHE A 385 -1.80 8.16 19.08
C PHE A 385 -2.02 9.27 18.05
N GLY A 386 -1.59 10.49 18.35
CA GLY A 386 -1.65 11.61 17.42
C GLY A 386 -0.87 11.33 16.14
N PHE A 387 0.33 10.76 16.25
CA PHE A 387 1.14 10.36 15.10
C PHE A 387 0.42 9.32 14.24
N LEU A 388 -0.16 8.28 14.85
CA LEU A 388 -0.90 7.24 14.15
C LEU A 388 -2.12 7.80 13.40
N ILE A 389 -2.91 8.67 14.04
CA ILE A 389 -4.07 9.33 13.41
C ILE A 389 -3.62 10.19 12.24
N ILE A 390 -2.63 11.08 12.44
CA ILE A 390 -2.12 11.97 11.39
C ILE A 390 -1.58 11.16 10.22
N ARG A 391 -0.81 10.10 10.47
CA ARG A 391 -0.25 9.22 9.43
C ARG A 391 -1.36 8.50 8.66
N THR A 392 -2.38 8.01 9.36
CA THR A 392 -3.55 7.34 8.74
C THR A 392 -4.38 8.29 7.89
N CYS A 393 -4.62 9.51 8.38
CA CYS A 393 -5.26 10.56 7.60
C CYS A 393 -4.41 10.95 6.38
N ALA A 394 -3.09 11.07 6.53
CA ALA A 394 -2.19 11.41 5.44
C ALA A 394 -2.20 10.35 4.32
N VAL A 395 -2.08 9.06 4.64
CA VAL A 395 -2.15 7.98 3.64
C VAL A 395 -3.50 7.96 2.94
N THR A 396 -4.59 8.18 3.68
CA THR A 396 -5.94 8.21 3.12
C THR A 396 -6.14 9.41 2.19
N LEU A 397 -5.81 10.62 2.64
CA LEU A 397 -5.99 11.86 1.88
C LEU A 397 -5.09 11.92 0.65
N LEU A 398 -3.82 11.52 0.76
CA LEU A 398 -2.91 11.49 -0.40
C LEU A 398 -3.35 10.47 -1.44
N THR A 399 -3.93 9.34 -1.01
CA THR A 399 -4.51 8.35 -1.91
C THR A 399 -5.80 8.85 -2.56
N ALA A 400 -6.71 9.44 -1.78
CA ALA A 400 -7.96 10.02 -2.27
C ALA A 400 -7.74 11.16 -3.28
N ARG A 401 -6.60 11.88 -3.19
CA ARG A 401 -6.24 12.92 -4.17
C ARG A 401 -6.14 12.40 -5.60
N ILE A 402 -5.90 11.12 -5.83
CA ILE A 402 -5.92 10.54 -7.20
C ILE A 402 -7.32 10.68 -7.79
N HIS A 403 -8.33 10.24 -7.03
CA HIS A 403 -9.73 10.35 -7.42
C HIS A 403 -10.13 11.81 -7.61
N ASP A 404 -9.84 12.67 -6.64
CA ASP A 404 -10.16 14.11 -6.74
C ASP A 404 -9.56 14.72 -8.02
N GLN A 405 -8.25 14.51 -8.25
CA GLN A 405 -7.57 15.08 -9.41
C GLN A 405 -8.06 14.47 -10.74
N SER A 406 -8.54 13.23 -10.76
CA SER A 406 -9.13 12.66 -11.97
C SER A 406 -10.41 13.39 -12.41
N LYS A 407 -11.14 14.00 -11.47
CA LYS A 407 -12.42 14.67 -11.72
C LYS A 407 -12.31 16.20 -11.86
N VAL A 408 -11.19 16.81 -11.43
CA VAL A 408 -10.96 18.27 -11.50
C VAL A 408 -11.12 18.85 -12.91
N ALA A 409 -10.87 18.06 -13.96
CA ALA A 409 -11.02 18.51 -15.34
C ALA A 409 -12.49 18.68 -15.80
N LEU A 410 -13.45 17.99 -15.16
CA LEU A 410 -14.85 17.97 -15.62
C LEU A 410 -15.52 19.35 -15.68
N PRO A 411 -15.43 20.22 -14.65
CA PRO A 411 -16.05 21.55 -14.72
C PRO A 411 -15.53 22.41 -15.87
N TYR A 412 -14.25 22.27 -16.24
CA TYR A 412 -13.69 22.98 -17.39
C TYR A 412 -14.26 22.49 -18.73
N LEU A 413 -14.61 21.21 -18.81
CA LEU A 413 -15.23 20.63 -20.00
C LEU A 413 -16.70 21.04 -20.13
N TYR A 414 -17.45 21.04 -19.02
CA TYR A 414 -18.84 21.51 -19.01
C TYR A 414 -18.98 22.99 -19.39
N ASN A 415 -17.99 23.81 -19.05
CA ASN A 415 -17.96 25.24 -19.37
C ASN A 415 -17.20 25.56 -20.67
N CYS A 416 -16.85 24.56 -21.47
CA CYS A 416 -16.15 24.77 -22.73
C CYS A 416 -17.08 25.46 -23.74
N SER A 417 -16.56 26.45 -24.48
CA SER A 417 -17.36 27.13 -25.51
C SER A 417 -17.75 26.18 -26.64
N THR A 418 -18.92 26.40 -27.24
CA THR A 418 -19.44 25.60 -28.36
C THR A 418 -18.47 25.56 -29.55
N SER A 419 -17.70 26.64 -29.78
CA SER A 419 -16.68 26.70 -30.82
C SER A 419 -15.46 25.79 -30.58
N SER A 420 -15.17 25.45 -29.33
CA SER A 420 -14.01 24.60 -28.95
C SER A 420 -14.42 23.18 -28.55
N TYR A 421 -15.72 22.94 -28.36
CA TYR A 421 -16.27 21.66 -27.92
C TYR A 421 -16.57 20.73 -29.11
N GLY A 422 -15.58 19.90 -29.47
CA GLY A 422 -15.71 18.88 -30.50
C GLY A 422 -16.00 17.47 -29.95
N ILE A 423 -16.13 16.49 -30.85
CA ILE A 423 -16.40 15.08 -30.49
C ILE A 423 -15.37 14.48 -29.52
N GLU A 424 -14.09 14.85 -29.66
CA GLU A 424 -13.04 14.36 -28.75
C GLU A 424 -13.14 14.99 -27.36
N ALA A 425 -13.63 16.24 -27.25
CA ALA A 425 -13.91 16.88 -25.96
C ALA A 425 -15.09 16.18 -25.26
N GLN A 426 -16.15 15.84 -26.01
CA GLN A 426 -17.28 15.07 -25.51
C GLN A 426 -16.86 13.66 -25.04
N ARG A 427 -16.02 12.98 -25.82
CA ARG A 427 -15.46 11.66 -25.44
C ARG A 427 -14.63 11.75 -24.17
N LEU A 428 -13.78 12.78 -24.04
CA LEU A 428 -13.01 13.02 -22.83
C LEU A 428 -13.93 13.31 -21.63
N GLN A 429 -14.95 14.15 -21.80
CA GLN A 429 -15.91 14.44 -20.73
C GLN A 429 -16.62 13.17 -20.28
N HIS A 430 -17.10 12.35 -21.21
CA HIS A 430 -17.72 11.08 -20.89
C HIS A 430 -16.77 10.17 -20.13
N GLN A 431 -15.53 10.00 -20.62
CA GLN A 431 -14.50 9.21 -19.95
C GLN A 431 -14.25 9.69 -18.51
N LEU A 432 -14.07 11.00 -18.29
CA LEU A 432 -13.82 11.52 -16.95
C LEU A 432 -15.05 11.42 -16.04
N ALA A 433 -16.27 11.47 -16.59
CA ALA A 433 -17.49 11.33 -15.81
C ALA A 433 -17.69 9.88 -15.35
N THR A 434 -17.50 8.90 -16.24
CA THR A 434 -17.83 7.50 -16.00
C THR A 434 -16.70 6.67 -15.40
N ASP A 435 -15.44 7.01 -15.68
CA ASP A 435 -14.31 6.23 -15.21
C ASP A 435 -14.04 6.48 -13.71
N GLU A 436 -14.12 5.42 -12.90
CA GLU A 436 -13.77 5.47 -11.48
C GLU A 436 -12.27 5.23 -11.32
N VAL A 437 -11.52 6.32 -11.18
CA VAL A 437 -10.06 6.29 -10.99
C VAL A 437 -9.76 6.45 -9.51
N ALA A 438 -9.52 5.34 -8.83
CA ALA A 438 -9.09 5.31 -7.43
C ALA A 438 -8.17 4.11 -7.20
N LEU A 439 -7.38 4.16 -6.12
CA LEU A 439 -6.76 2.96 -5.56
C LEU A 439 -7.71 2.32 -4.55
N THR A 440 -7.62 1.00 -4.41
CA THR A 440 -8.57 0.19 -3.67
C THR A 440 -7.87 -0.74 -2.67
N GLY A 441 -8.58 -1.14 -1.63
CA GLY A 441 -8.19 -2.25 -0.75
C GLY A 441 -8.77 -3.56 -1.27
N LEU A 442 -8.07 -4.23 -2.19
CA LEU A 442 -8.54 -5.44 -2.90
C LEU A 442 -9.96 -5.32 -3.50
N ARG A 443 -10.35 -4.12 -3.94
CA ARG A 443 -11.73 -3.79 -4.38
C ARG A 443 -12.83 -3.92 -3.31
N PHE A 444 -12.50 -4.15 -2.04
CA PHE A 444 -13.48 -4.05 -0.95
C PHE A 444 -13.92 -2.61 -0.71
N PHE A 445 -13.02 -1.64 -0.93
CA PHE A 445 -13.31 -0.21 -0.82
C PHE A 445 -12.42 0.58 -1.77
N SER A 446 -12.97 1.66 -2.33
CA SER A 446 -12.24 2.68 -3.09
C SER A 446 -11.83 3.81 -2.16
N ILE A 447 -10.56 4.21 -2.18
CA ILE A 447 -10.07 5.28 -1.31
C ILE A 447 -10.43 6.64 -1.89
N THR A 448 -11.44 7.26 -1.29
CA THR A 448 -11.94 8.61 -1.59
C THR A 448 -12.03 9.43 -0.30
N ARG A 449 -12.29 10.75 -0.39
CA ARG A 449 -12.54 11.56 0.81
C ARG A 449 -13.76 11.08 1.59
N ASN A 450 -14.79 10.62 0.88
CA ASN A 450 -16.01 10.09 1.49
C ASN A 450 -15.72 8.81 2.29
N PHE A 451 -14.83 7.96 1.78
CA PHE A 451 -14.36 6.78 2.53
C PHE A 451 -13.69 7.18 3.85
N MET A 452 -12.83 8.21 3.85
CA MET A 452 -12.22 8.70 5.09
C MET A 452 -13.26 9.15 6.12
N LEU A 453 -14.26 9.91 5.69
CA LEU A 453 -15.35 10.38 6.56
C LEU A 453 -16.16 9.21 7.13
N ALA A 454 -16.44 8.19 6.31
CA ALA A 454 -17.14 6.98 6.74
C ALA A 454 -16.34 6.21 7.81
N VAL A 455 -15.03 6.02 7.60
CA VAL A 455 -14.15 5.36 8.58
C VAL A 455 -14.07 6.16 9.89
N ALA A 456 -13.91 7.48 9.80
CA ALA A 456 -13.89 8.34 10.99
C ALA A 456 -15.22 8.26 11.77
N GLY A 457 -16.36 8.29 11.07
CA GLY A 457 -17.68 8.12 11.68
C GLY A 457 -17.86 6.76 12.35
N ALA A 458 -17.36 5.69 11.74
CA ALA A 458 -17.39 4.34 12.33
C ALA A 458 -16.55 4.24 13.61
N ILE A 459 -15.34 4.84 13.62
CA ILE A 459 -14.48 4.90 14.81
C ILE A 459 -15.19 5.68 15.93
N ILE A 460 -15.74 6.86 15.64
CA ILE A 460 -16.46 7.67 16.65
C ILE A 460 -17.68 6.91 17.19
N THR A 461 -18.44 6.24 16.31
CA THR A 461 -19.61 5.45 16.72
C THR A 461 -19.20 4.31 17.65
N TYR A 462 -18.12 3.59 17.31
CA TYR A 462 -17.55 2.55 18.16
C TYR A 462 -17.16 3.09 19.54
N GLU A 463 -16.51 4.24 19.60
CA GLU A 463 -16.10 4.87 20.86
C GLU A 463 -17.30 5.32 21.71
N VAL A 464 -18.32 5.93 21.11
CA VAL A 464 -19.55 6.32 21.83
C VAL A 464 -20.23 5.09 22.42
N VAL A 465 -20.30 3.99 21.68
CA VAL A 465 -20.86 2.73 22.18
C VAL A 465 -20.01 2.16 23.32
N LEU A 466 -18.68 2.17 23.20
CA LEU A 466 -17.79 1.72 24.27
C LEU A 466 -17.97 2.55 25.55
N LEU A 467 -18.03 3.88 25.44
CA LEU A 467 -18.25 4.77 26.58
C LEU A 467 -19.55 4.44 27.31
N GLN A 468 -20.64 4.16 26.59
CA GLN A 468 -21.91 3.76 27.20
C GLN A 468 -21.79 2.46 28.03
N PHE A 469 -20.99 1.50 27.58
CA PHE A 469 -20.73 0.27 28.35
C PHE A 469 -19.76 0.48 29.52
N VAL A 470 -18.96 1.54 29.48
CA VAL A 470 -18.04 1.93 30.56
C VAL A 470 -18.77 2.70 31.65
N ASP A 471 -19.64 3.64 31.29
CA ASP A 471 -20.41 4.49 32.21
C ASP A 471 -21.71 3.83 32.71
N GLY A 472 -22.15 2.73 32.08
CA GLY A 472 -23.32 1.94 32.46
C GLY A 472 -23.07 0.93 33.59
N LYS A 473 -21.95 1.03 34.30
CA LYS A 473 -21.63 0.32 35.55
C LYS A 473 -21.31 1.34 36.62
#